data_AF-A0A937TLN3-F1
#
_entry.id   AF-A0A937TLN3-F1
#
_cell.length_a   1.000
_cell.length_b   1.000
_cell.length_c   1.000
_cell.angle_alpha   90.00
_cell.angle_beta   90.00
_cell.angle_gamma   90.00
#
_symmetry.space_group_name_H-M   'P 1'
#
loop_
_entity.id
_entity.type
_entity.pdbx_description
1 polymer ?
#
loop_
_entity_poly.entity_id
_entity_poly.type
_entity_poly.pdbx_seq_one_letter_code
_entity_poly.pdbx_strand_id
1 'polypeptide(L)' 'MKHLIEIDDGTKAGETLLNLAEILSKKSKGIDLLRHEIIEEMEDLKLLRKMEDSRKTGLADTEEVLKKLGL' A
#
# COMPACT_ATOMS: atom_id res chain seq x y z
N MET A 1 -9.10 4.10 -20.34
CA MET A 1 -8.91 2.68 -19.96
C MET A 1 -7.56 2.55 -19.26
N LYS A 2 -7.44 1.70 -18.23
CA LYS A 2 -6.17 1.44 -17.53
C LYS A 2 -5.63 0.10 -18.02
N HIS A 3 -4.34 0.03 -18.33
CA HIS A 3 -3.65 -1.20 -18.73
C HIS A 3 -2.66 -1.57 -17.61
N LEU A 4 -2.72 -2.82 -17.16
CA LEU A 4 -1.76 -3.38 -16.22
C LEU A 4 -0.67 -4.10 -17.02
N ILE A 5 0.58 -3.80 -16.71
CA ILE A 5 1.75 -4.47 -17.30
C ILE A 5 2.55 -5.04 -16.13
N GLU A 6 2.75 -6.35 -16.14
CA GLU A 6 3.60 -7.04 -15.19
C GLU A 6 5.00 -7.17 -15.78
N ILE A 7 6.02 -6.82 -14.99
CA ILE A 7 7.42 -6.84 -15.40
C ILE A 7 8.16 -7.71 -14.40
N ASP A 8 8.83 -8.76 -14.90
CA ASP A 8 9.75 -9.58 -14.11
C ASP A 8 11.10 -8.86 -13.99
N ASP A 9 11.42 -8.39 -12.79
CA ASP A 9 12.65 -7.65 -12.47
C ASP A 9 13.86 -8.57 -12.25
N GLY A 10 13.69 -9.89 -12.23
CA GLY A 10 14.77 -10.87 -12.11
C GLY A 10 15.68 -10.94 -13.34
N THR A 11 15.34 -10.23 -14.42
CA THR A 11 16.12 -10.20 -15.66
C THR A 11 16.69 -8.80 -15.94
N LYS A 12 17.86 -8.72 -16.60
CA LYS A 12 18.46 -7.43 -17.03
C LYS A 12 17.51 -6.59 -17.90
N ALA A 13 16.68 -7.24 -18.71
CA ALA A 13 15.66 -6.57 -19.51
C ALA A 13 14.55 -5.98 -18.62
N GLY A 14 14.14 -6.73 -17.60
CA GLY A 14 13.21 -6.28 -16.56
C GLY A 14 13.69 -5.04 -15.82
N GLU A 15 14.91 -5.06 -15.27
CA GLU A 15 15.52 -3.88 -14.62
C GLU A 15 15.53 -2.65 -15.53
N THR A 16 15.85 -2.85 -16.82
CA THR A 16 15.88 -1.75 -17.79
C THR A 16 14.49 -1.17 -18.02
N LEU A 17 13.47 -2.02 -18.14
CA LEU A 17 12.08 -1.60 -18.28
C LEU A 17 11.56 -0.89 -17.03
N LEU A 18 11.98 -1.35 -15.85
CA LEU A 18 11.60 -0.76 -14.56
C LEU A 18 12.20 0.64 -14.39
N ASN A 19 13.49 0.81 -14.73
CA ASN A 19 14.15 2.12 -14.76
C ASN A 19 13.48 3.09 -15.75
N LEU A 20 13.07 2.57 -16.91
CA LEU A 20 12.39 3.38 -17.93
C LEU A 20 10.98 3.79 -17.46
N ALA A 21 10.26 2.88 -16.81
CA ALA A 21 8.97 3.15 -16.18
C ALA A 21 9.10 4.21 -15.06
N GLU A 22 10.17 4.18 -14.25
CA GLU A 22 10.42 5.20 -13.23
C GLU A 22 10.68 6.60 -13.80
N ILE A 23 11.48 6.67 -14.85
CA ILE A 23 11.74 7.95 -15.52
C ILE A 23 10.43 8.51 -16.11
N LEU A 24 9.61 7.64 -16.67
CA LEU A 24 8.33 8.03 -17.26
C LEU A 24 7.28 8.39 -16.20
N SER A 25 7.19 7.68 -15.07
CA SER A 25 6.26 8.02 -13.98
C SER A 25 6.57 9.38 -13.36
N LYS A 26 7.86 9.75 -13.26
CA LYS A 26 8.28 11.08 -12.80
C LYS A 26 7.92 12.21 -13.77
N LYS A 27 7.84 11.92 -15.08
CA LYS A 27 7.53 12.91 -16.14
C LYS A 27 6.05 12.95 -16.53
N SER A 28 5.31 11.87 -16.31
CA SER A 28 3.94 11.68 -16.75
C SER A 28 3.06 11.28 -15.56
N LYS A 29 2.06 12.12 -15.24
CA LYS A 29 1.02 11.82 -14.22
C LYS A 29 0.11 10.63 -14.57
N GLY A 30 0.33 9.95 -15.69
CA GLY A 30 -0.50 8.83 -16.16
C GLY A 30 0.07 7.44 -15.87
N ILE A 31 1.28 7.34 -15.30
CA ILE A 31 1.94 6.07 -15.00
C ILE A 31 2.09 5.94 -13.49
N ASP A 32 1.25 5.10 -12.92
CA ASP A 32 1.34 4.71 -11.51
C ASP A 32 2.23 3.46 -11.41
N LEU A 33 3.35 3.58 -10.70
CA LEU A 33 4.32 2.51 -10.51
C LEU A 33 3.99 1.78 -9.20
N LEU A 34 3.50 0.56 -9.32
CA LEU A 34 3.08 -0.26 -8.18
C LEU A 34 4.22 -1.25 -7.86
N ARG A 35 5.16 -0.82 -7.01
CA ARG A 35 6.16 -1.73 -6.43
C ARG A 35 5.55 -2.45 -5.24
N HIS A 36 6.00 -3.69 -4.98
CA HIS A 36 5.51 -4.49 -3.84
C HIS A 36 5.62 -3.72 -2.52
N GLU A 37 6.75 -3.06 -2.28
CA GLU A 37 7.01 -2.22 -1.10
C GLU A 37 6.01 -1.06 -0.97
N ILE A 38 5.66 -0.42 -2.09
CA ILE A 38 4.70 0.69 -2.12
C ILE A 38 3.28 0.16 -1.86
N ILE A 39 2.96 -1.04 -2.35
CA ILE A 39 1.68 -1.69 -2.10
C ILE A 39 1.55 -2.02 -0.61
N GLU A 40 2.59 -2.61 0.01
CA GLU A 40 2.61 -2.89 1.45
C GLU A 40 2.41 -1.62 2.28
N GLU A 41 3.15 -0.54 1.99
CA GLU A 41 2.98 0.74 2.67
C GLU A 41 1.57 1.31 2.52
N MET A 42 0.96 1.17 1.34
CA MET A 42 -0.42 1.60 1.10
C MET A 42 -1.44 0.75 1.85
N GLU A 43 -1.22 -0.56 1.96
CA GLU A 43 -2.06 -1.47 2.72
C GLU A 43 -1.97 -1.19 4.21
N ASP A 44 -0.77 -0.98 4.73
CA ASP A 44 -0.52 -0.60 6.12
C ASP A 44 -1.18 0.74 6.47
N LEU A 45 -1.06 1.75 5.61
CA LEU A 45 -1.74 3.04 5.79
C LEU A 45 -3.26 2.90 5.82
N LYS A 46 -3.81 2.02 4.98
CA LYS A 46 -5.25 1.77 4.94
C LYS A 46 -5.73 1.01 6.18
N LEU A 47 -4.93 0.07 6.68
CA LEU A 47 -5.18 -0.62 7.93
C LEU A 47 -5.12 0.33 9.12
N LEU A 48 -4.10 1.18 9.19
CA LEU A 48 -3.94 2.20 10.23
C LEU A 48 -5.16 3.12 10.28
N ARG A 49 -5.61 3.63 9.13
CA ARG A 49 -6.82 4.47 9.05
C ARG A 49 -8.06 3.76 9.57
N LYS A 50 -8.25 2.49 9.21
CA LYS A 50 -9.36 1.68 9.75
C LYS A 50 -9.26 1.52 11.27
N MET A 51 -8.06 1.33 11.82
CA MET A 51 -7.86 1.25 13.26
C MET A 51 -8.15 2.59 13.95
N GLU A 52 -7.71 3.70 13.36
CA GLU A 52 -8.01 5.04 13.88
C GLU A 52 -9.50 5.39 13.82
N ASP A 53 -10.18 5.02 12.74
CA ASP A 53 -11.62 5.20 12.59
C ASP A 53 -12.39 4.30 13.57
N SER A 54 -11.92 3.06 13.79
CA SER A 54 -12.51 2.15 14.81
C SER A 54 -12.29 2.68 16.23
N ARG A 55 -11.14 3.33 16.50
CA ARG A 55 -10.85 4.02 17.76
C ARG A 55 -11.75 5.25 17.94
N LYS A 56 -11.96 6.05 16.89
CA LYS A 56 -12.79 7.26 16.92
C LYS A 56 -14.29 6.98 17.03
N THR A 57 -14.75 5.86 16.48
CA THR A 57 -16.16 5.46 16.49
C THR A 57 -16.58 4.75 17.78
N GLY A 58 -15.65 4.49 18.71
CA GLY A 58 -15.95 3.81 19.98
C GLY A 58 -16.30 2.34 19.83
N LEU A 59 -16.08 1.73 18.65
CA LEU A 59 -16.30 0.30 18.40
C LEU A 59 -15.27 -0.59 19.10
N ALA A 60 -14.12 -0.02 19.47
CA ALA A 60 -13.28 -0.59 20.51
C ALA A 60 -13.82 -0.11 21.86
N ASP A 61 -14.90 -0.75 22.31
CA ASP A 61 -15.44 -0.53 23.64
C ASP A 61 -14.33 -0.84 24.64
N THR A 62 -13.71 0.21 25.17
CA THR A 62 -12.49 0.12 25.97
C THR A 62 -12.69 -0.77 27.19
N GLU A 63 -13.93 -0.85 27.72
CA GLU A 63 -14.28 -1.78 28.80
C GLU A 63 -14.20 -3.25 28.36
N GLU A 64 -14.66 -3.61 27.17
CA GLU A 64 -14.65 -5.00 26.69
C GLU A 64 -13.23 -5.48 26.35
N VAL A 65 -12.39 -4.57 25.82
CA VAL A 65 -10.99 -4.84 25.52
C VAL A 65 -10.17 -5.00 26.81
N LEU A 66 -10.39 -4.13 27.81
CA LEU A 66 -9.73 -4.24 29.13
C LEU A 66 -10.12 -5.55 29.84
N LYS A 67 -11.41 -5.92 29.79
CA LYS A 67 -11.90 -7.21 30.33
C LYS A 67 -11.26 -8.43 29.69
N LYS A 68 -11.05 -8.42 28.37
CA LYS A 68 -10.38 -9.52 27.65
C LYS A 68 -8.87 -9.57 27.91
N LEU A 69 -8.26 -8.44 28.26
CA LEU A 69 -6.85 -8.35 28.64
C LEU A 69 -6.59 -8.61 30.14
N GLY A 70 -7.64 -8.85 30.93
CA GLY A 70 -7.52 -9.23 32.34
C GLY A 70 -7.07 -8.10 33.27
N LEU A 71 -7.30 -6.85 32.87
CA LEU A 71 -7.05 -5.62 33.65
C LEU A 71 -8.35 -5.06 34.23
#